data_AF-A0A8J7MYX0-F1
#
_entry.id   AF-A0A8J7MYX0-F1
#
_cell.length_a   1.000
_cell.length_b   1.000
_cell.length_c   1.000
_cell.angle_alpha   90.00
_cell.angle_beta   90.00
_cell.angle_gamma   90.00
#
_symmetry.space_group_name_H-M   'P 1'
#
loop_
_entity.id
_entity.type
_entity.pdbx_description
1 polymer ?
#
loop_
_entity_poly.entity_id
_entity_poly.type
_entity_poly.pdbx_seq_one_letter_code
_entity_poly.pdbx_strand_id
1 'polypeptide(L)'
;MRLVRAVLALLGILALLAAAAALAAEAASYARGGAPLAKPLGQVWRELHLLSLQLFQVGVERKLGLDWLWQLVLQEMLAWPPAAVAGAFAALGLALLLAARALRRRR
;
A
#
# COMPACT_ATOMS: atom_id res chain seq x y z
N MET A 1 -11.31 1.60 24.34
CA MET A 1 -11.42 2.43 23.12
C MET A 1 -10.16 3.24 22.77
N ARG A 2 -9.29 3.65 23.72
CA ARG A 2 -8.03 4.35 23.39
C ARG A 2 -7.09 3.52 22.52
N LEU A 3 -6.96 2.22 22.83
CA LEU A 3 -6.17 1.25 22.04
C LEU A 3 -6.69 1.13 20.60
N VAL A 4 -7.99 0.87 20.44
CA VAL A 4 -8.64 0.74 19.12
C VAL A 4 -8.42 1.99 18.26
N ARG A 5 -8.56 3.19 18.85
CA ARG A 5 -8.28 4.44 18.16
C ARG A 5 -6.81 4.55 17.73
N ALA A 6 -5.87 4.18 18.59
CA ALA A 6 -4.44 4.24 18.28
C ALA A 6 -4.09 3.28 17.15
N VAL A 7 -4.65 2.06 17.16
CA VAL A 7 -4.48 1.08 16.09
C VAL A 7 -5.04 1.60 14.77
N LEU A 8 -6.26 2.13 14.75
CA LEU A 8 -6.85 2.70 13.54
C LEU A 8 -6.04 3.88 12.99
N ALA A 9 -5.56 4.77 13.87
CA ALA A 9 -4.74 5.90 13.46
C ALA A 9 -3.39 5.43 12.91
N LEU A 10 -2.75 4.45 13.55
CA LEU A 10 -1.49 3.87 13.09
C LEU A 10 -1.66 3.23 11.70
N LEU A 11 -2.67 2.37 11.53
CA LEU A 11 -2.97 1.76 10.23
C LEU A 11 -3.28 2.82 9.16
N GLY A 12 -4.01 3.87 9.53
CA GLY A 12 -4.30 4.99 8.62
C GLY A 12 -3.04 5.73 8.16
N ILE A 13 -2.12 6.00 9.08
CA ILE A 13 -0.82 6.62 8.75
C ILE A 13 0.02 5.71 7.86
N LEU A 14 0.10 4.42 8.18
CA LEU A 14 0.84 3.45 7.37
C LEU A 14 0.29 3.35 5.94
N ALA A 15 -1.03 3.36 5.78
CA ALA A 15 -1.67 3.39 4.46
C ALA A 15 -1.31 4.68 3.70
N LEU A 16 -1.33 5.85 4.35
CA LEU A 16 -0.91 7.10 3.69
C LEU A 16 0.57 7.10 3.29
N LEU A 17 1.45 6.52 4.10
CA LEU A 17 2.86 6.36 3.74
C LEU A 17 3.04 5.44 2.53
N ALA A 18 2.29 4.34 2.45
CA ALA A 18 2.30 3.46 1.28
C ALA A 18 1.82 4.21 0.01
N ALA A 19 0.77 5.02 0.12
CA ALA A 19 0.30 5.86 -0.97
C ALA A 19 1.35 6.88 -1.43
N ALA A 20 2.01 7.54 -0.48
CA ALA A 20 3.07 8.50 -0.77
C ALA A 20 4.26 7.84 -1.48
N ALA A 21 4.65 6.63 -1.07
CA ALA A 21 5.73 5.88 -1.72
C ALA A 21 5.39 5.51 -3.17
N ALA A 22 4.16 5.06 -3.43
CA ALA A 22 3.70 4.75 -4.77
C ALA A 22 3.64 5.99 -5.68
N LEU A 23 3.16 7.13 -5.16
CA LEU A 23 3.19 8.41 -5.88
C LEU A 23 4.62 8.92 -6.14
N ALA A 24 5.53 8.72 -5.19
CA ALA A 24 6.93 9.10 -5.38
C ALA A 24 7.59 8.31 -6.51
N ALA A 25 7.27 7.02 -6.65
CA ALA A 25 7.72 6.21 -7.77
C ALA A 25 7.17 6.74 -9.10
N GLU A 26 5.88 7.09 -9.14
CA GLU A 26 5.24 7.69 -10.32
C GLU A 26 5.87 9.04 -10.68
N ALA A 27 6.06 9.93 -9.70
CA ALA A 27 6.68 11.24 -9.88
C ALA A 27 8.12 11.12 -10.39
N ALA A 28 8.89 10.15 -9.88
CA ALA A 28 10.23 9.88 -10.36
C ALA A 28 10.26 9.42 -11.82
N SER A 29 9.25 8.66 -12.26
CA SER A 29 9.11 8.29 -13.68
C SER A 29 8.79 9.49 -14.56
N TYR A 30 7.82 10.32 -14.15
CA TYR A 30 7.48 11.56 -14.86
C TYR A 30 8.69 12.47 -15.01
N ALA A 31 9.51 12.61 -13.95
CA ALA A 31 10.71 13.44 -13.99
C ALA A 31 11.80 12.92 -14.96
N ARG A 32 11.86 11.61 -15.22
CA ARG A 32 12.86 11.00 -16.11
C ARG A 32 12.43 10.89 -17.56
N GLY A 33 11.16 10.56 -17.80
CA GLY A 33 10.67 10.20 -19.13
C GLY A 33 9.42 10.94 -19.58
N GLY A 34 8.90 11.88 -18.77
CA GLY A 34 7.69 12.65 -19.10
C GLY A 34 6.40 11.83 -19.15
N ALA A 35 6.42 10.57 -18.73
CA ALA A 35 5.29 9.66 -18.82
C ALA A 35 5.01 8.93 -17.48
N PRO A 36 3.72 8.62 -17.19
CA PRO A 36 3.36 7.82 -16.04
C PRO A 36 3.92 6.40 -16.12
N LEU A 37 4.07 5.76 -14.96
CA LEU A 37 4.31 4.33 -14.90
C LEU A 37 3.02 3.61 -15.29
N ALA A 38 2.79 3.46 -16.60
CA ALA A 38 1.73 2.61 -17.14
C ALA A 38 2.04 1.10 -17.00
N LYS A 39 2.92 0.75 -16.06
CA LYS A 39 3.35 -0.61 -15.76
C LYS A 39 2.71 -1.08 -14.44
N PRO A 40 2.42 -2.37 -14.30
CA PRO A 40 1.99 -2.95 -13.02
C PRO A 40 3.01 -2.66 -11.90
N LEU A 41 2.53 -2.34 -10.71
CA LEU A 41 3.37 -2.07 -9.54
C LEU A 41 4.33 -3.23 -9.24
N GLY A 42 3.88 -4.48 -9.40
CA GLY A 42 4.72 -5.66 -9.22
C GLY A 42 5.87 -5.74 -10.23
N GLN A 43 5.66 -5.26 -11.45
CA GLN A 43 6.73 -5.14 -12.42
C GLN A 43 7.70 -4.02 -12.03
N VAL A 44 7.20 -2.87 -11.60
CA VAL A 44 8.04 -1.76 -11.11
C VAL A 44 8.91 -2.20 -9.94
N TRP A 45 8.34 -2.90 -8.96
CA TRP A 45 9.09 -3.43 -7.82
C TRP A 45 10.10 -4.50 -8.27
N ARG A 46 9.72 -5.37 -9.19
CA ARG A 46 10.64 -6.38 -9.75
C ARG A 46 11.85 -5.74 -10.44
N GLU A 47 11.62 -4.70 -11.23
CA GLU A 47 12.67 -3.93 -11.92
C GLU A 47 13.57 -3.17 -10.93
N LEU A 48 13.01 -2.67 -9.81
CA LEU A 48 13.77 -1.99 -8.75
C LEU A 48 14.60 -2.98 -7.92
N HIS A 49 13.98 -4.06 -7.42
CA HIS A 49 14.62 -5.00 -6.50
C HIS A 49 13.89 -6.36 -6.40
N LEU A 50 14.07 -7.22 -7.42
CA LEU A 50 13.47 -8.56 -7.52
C LEU A 50 13.60 -9.40 -6.23
N LEU A 51 14.77 -9.44 -5.61
CA LEU A 51 15.03 -10.29 -4.45
C LEU A 51 14.16 -9.88 -3.24
N SER A 52 13.89 -8.58 -3.07
CA SER A 52 12.97 -8.13 -2.01
C SER A 52 11.53 -8.56 -2.26
N LEU A 53 11.08 -8.53 -3.51
CA LEU A 53 9.72 -8.97 -3.87
C LEU A 53 9.55 -10.47 -3.61
N GLN A 54 10.57 -11.28 -3.94
CA GLN A 54 10.55 -12.72 -3.67
C GLN A 54 10.58 -13.04 -2.17
N LEU A 55 11.43 -12.36 -1.41
CA LEU A 55 11.46 -12.53 0.05
C LEU A 55 10.15 -12.09 0.70
N PHE A 56 9.53 -11.01 0.19
CA PHE A 56 8.24 -10.56 0.67
C PHE A 56 7.14 -11.60 0.38
N GLN A 57 7.07 -12.14 -0.84
CA GLN A 57 6.17 -13.24 -1.17
C GLN A 57 6.34 -14.43 -0.22
N VAL A 58 7.57 -14.93 -0.08
CA VAL A 58 7.88 -16.07 0.78
C VAL A 58 7.55 -15.77 2.25
N GLY A 59 7.77 -14.54 2.70
CA GLY A 59 7.37 -14.09 4.03
C GLY A 59 5.86 -14.16 4.23
N VAL A 60 5.08 -13.67 3.28
CA VAL A 60 3.61 -13.67 3.37
C VAL A 60 3.05 -15.10 3.30
N GLU A 61 3.45 -15.87 2.29
CA GLU A 61 2.96 -17.23 2.07
C GLU A 61 3.46 -18.18 3.17
N ARG A 62 4.78 -18.31 3.34
CA ARG A 62 5.36 -19.38 4.17
C ARG A 62 5.60 -19.00 5.62
N LYS A 63 5.90 -17.73 5.93
CA LYS A 63 6.19 -17.31 7.32
C LYS A 63 4.94 -16.91 8.08
N LEU A 64 4.02 -16.20 7.43
CA LEU A 64 2.75 -15.82 8.03
C LEU A 64 1.65 -16.85 7.80
N GLY A 65 1.82 -17.78 6.85
CA GLY A 65 0.78 -18.75 6.49
C GLY A 65 -0.43 -18.09 5.83
N LEU A 66 -0.24 -16.92 5.21
CA LEU A 66 -1.31 -16.09 4.64
C LEU A 66 -1.34 -16.20 3.12
N ASP A 67 -1.40 -17.42 2.60
CA ASP A 67 -1.41 -17.67 1.15
C ASP A 67 -2.55 -16.93 0.44
N TRP A 68 -3.73 -16.89 1.09
CA TRP A 68 -4.90 -16.19 0.56
C TRP A 68 -4.66 -14.68 0.39
N LEU A 69 -3.87 -14.07 1.28
CA LEU A 69 -3.57 -12.64 1.23
C LEU A 69 -2.66 -12.35 0.04
N TRP A 70 -1.69 -13.23 -0.22
CA TRP A 70 -0.84 -13.10 -1.39
C TRP A 70 -1.64 -13.27 -2.68
N GLN A 71 -2.35 -14.39 -2.81
CA GLN A 71 -3.02 -14.78 -4.06
C GLN A 71 -4.20 -13.88 -4.44
N LEU A 72 -5.01 -13.46 -3.47
CA LEU A 72 -6.26 -12.75 -3.76
C LEU A 72 -6.13 -11.22 -3.64
N VAL A 73 -5.24 -10.74 -2.78
CA VAL A 73 -5.17 -9.30 -2.47
C VAL A 73 -3.89 -8.69 -3.03
N LEU A 74 -2.73 -9.22 -2.65
CA LEU A 74 -1.46 -8.61 -3.01
C LEU A 74 -1.16 -8.78 -4.50
N GLN A 75 -1.46 -9.94 -5.11
CA GLN A 75 -1.27 -10.10 -6.56
C GLN A 75 -2.14 -9.14 -7.37
N GLU A 76 -3.42 -9.01 -7.03
CA GLU A 76 -4.34 -8.08 -7.69
C GLU A 76 -3.84 -6.64 -7.54
N MET A 77 -3.41 -6.25 -6.33
CA MET A 77 -2.87 -4.93 -6.07
C MET A 77 -1.54 -4.68 -6.82
N LEU A 78 -0.69 -5.70 -6.96
CA LEU A 78 0.56 -5.61 -7.73
C LEU A 78 0.30 -5.55 -9.25
N ALA A 79 -0.86 -6.00 -9.73
CA ALA A 79 -1.26 -5.88 -11.13
C ALA A 79 -1.66 -4.45 -11.51
N TRP A 80 -2.04 -3.63 -10.53
CA TRP A 80 -2.49 -2.25 -10.78
C TRP A 80 -1.31 -1.27 -10.95
N PRO A 81 -1.51 -0.14 -11.64
CA PRO A 81 -0.52 0.93 -11.74
C PRO A 81 -0.22 1.56 -10.36
N PRO A 82 0.99 2.11 -10.13
CA PRO A 82 1.34 2.71 -8.84
C PRO A 82 0.39 3.84 -8.41
N ALA A 83 -0.06 4.70 -9.33
CA ALA A 83 -1.05 5.74 -9.05
C ALA A 83 -2.40 5.18 -8.56
N ALA A 84 -2.88 4.07 -9.15
CA ALA A 84 -4.14 3.45 -8.73
C ALA A 84 -4.01 2.87 -7.31
N VAL A 85 -2.90 2.18 -7.03
CA VAL A 85 -2.58 1.66 -5.71
C VAL A 85 -2.45 2.80 -4.69
N ALA A 86 -1.81 3.90 -5.08
CA ALA A 86 -1.71 5.08 -4.23
C ALA A 86 -3.09 5.67 -3.88
N GLY A 87 -3.98 5.80 -4.87
CA GLY A 87 -5.34 6.26 -4.65
C GLY A 87 -6.11 5.37 -3.66
N ALA A 88 -6.00 4.05 -3.83
CA ALA A 88 -6.64 3.08 -2.94
C ALA A 88 -6.13 3.20 -1.49
N PHE A 89 -4.82 3.24 -1.29
CA PHE A 89 -4.22 3.39 0.04
C PHE A 89 -4.49 4.76 0.66
N ALA A 90 -4.54 5.83 -0.13
CA ALA A 90 -4.88 7.16 0.35
C ALA A 90 -6.33 7.20 0.85
N ALA A 91 -7.27 6.65 0.07
CA ALA A 91 -8.67 6.55 0.46
C ALA A 91 -8.84 5.72 1.75
N LEU A 92 -8.18 4.56 1.83
CA LEU A 92 -8.20 3.71 3.02
C LEU A 92 -7.60 4.42 4.24
N GLY A 93 -6.46 5.07 4.07
CA GLY A 93 -5.77 5.79 5.14
C GLY A 93 -6.61 6.93 5.70
N LEU A 94 -7.22 7.73 4.83
CA LEU A 94 -8.16 8.78 5.21
C LEU A 94 -9.39 8.20 5.94
N ALA A 95 -9.99 7.13 5.41
CA ALA A 95 -11.14 6.49 6.04
C ALA A 95 -10.82 6.00 7.47
N LEU A 96 -9.65 5.38 7.67
CA LEU A 96 -9.19 4.91 8.99
C LEU A 96 -8.94 6.06 9.96
N LEU A 97 -8.34 7.16 9.51
CA LEU A 97 -8.12 8.35 10.33
C LEU A 97 -9.44 9.03 10.71
N LEU A 98 -10.39 9.11 9.78
CA LEU A 98 -11.73 9.63 10.03
C LEU A 98 -12.49 8.74 11.02
N ALA A 99 -12.41 7.42 10.90
CA ALA A 99 -12.99 6.47 11.84
C ALA A 99 -12.38 6.63 13.25
N ALA A 100 -11.05 6.74 13.35
CA ALA A 100 -10.34 7.00 14.59
C ALA A 100 -10.79 8.34 15.24
N ARG A 101 -11.03 9.37 14.42
CA ARG A 101 -11.55 10.67 14.87
C ARG A 101 -13.02 10.60 15.30
N ALA A 102 -13.86 9.86 14.58
CA ALA A 102 -15.27 9.66 14.94
C ALA A 102 -15.41 8.95 16.30
N LEU A 103 -14.56 7.96 16.57
CA LEU A 103 -14.45 7.28 17.88
C LEU A 103 -14.06 8.21 19.03
N ARG A 104 -13.41 9.35 18.75
CA ARG A 104 -13.12 10.40 19.74
C ARG A 104 -14.36 11.24 20.08
N ARG A 105 -15.27 11.47 19.12
CA ARG A 105 -16.46 12.32 19.29
C ARG A 105 -17.64 11.63 19.98
N ARG A 106 -17.67 10.29 20.00
CA ARG A 106 -18.70 9.50 20.70
C ARG A 106 -18.44 9.33 22.21
N ARG A 107 -17.42 9.99 22.74
CA ARG A 107 -17.06 10.05 24.17
C ARG A 107 -17.07 11.49 24.60
#